data_AF-A0A5Q4G2K1-F1
#
_entry.id   AF-A0A5Q4G2K1-F1
#
_cell.length_a   1.000
_cell.length_b   1.000
_cell.length_c   1.000
_cell.angle_alpha   90.00
_cell.angle_beta   90.00
_cell.angle_gamma   90.00
#
_symmetry.space_group_name_H-M   'P 1'
#
loop_
_entity.id
_entity.type
_entity.pdbx_description
1 polymer ?
#
loop_
_entity_poly.entity_id
_entity_poly.type
_entity_poly.pdbx_seq_one_letter_code
_entity_poly.pdbx_strand_id
1 'polypeptide(L)'
;MAKLIRSYVCAACGARSPGPLGRCPRCAAWGTVELERETAAAPGPSRERALRQLVLDDVDALALERVSSGMPEVDRVLGGGWVAGSALLLAGEPGVGKSTLLLQLADAAALAGRTTLYVAGEESPGQVKLRAGRLGVAGRLAVTRETDAATLAAHLRAAAPDLAIVDSIQTLTSEDGAAPGSPSQVRDATALLTLAAKEAGTTLVLIGHVTKQGSIAGPKVIEHVVDATFALESAAGLRVLRSLKNRFGPTGEVGVFEMATTGLVAVANPSAAFLAERPLGVPGSVVAAVLEGQRALLVEVQALASKSPYASPRRVVQGLDARRVDVVLAVLERRLGLPLEGLDVFVNVAGGLRVTDPGADLPLAAAVVSAVTNRAVPDGYALVGEIGLAGELRQVAQLERRAREAERAEHPHLVAPPQRGASVGPGHIAVTTVRAALDALWGQA
;
A
#
# COMPACT_ATOMS: atom_id res chain seq x y z
N MET A 1 -8.99 -48.85 -20.28
CA MET A 1 -8.00 -47.76 -20.49
C MET A 1 -8.65 -46.45 -20.08
N ALA A 2 -8.22 -45.84 -18.98
CA ALA A 2 -8.74 -44.55 -18.54
C ALA A 2 -8.37 -43.49 -19.58
N LYS A 3 -9.38 -42.76 -20.07
CA LYS A 3 -9.24 -41.73 -21.10
C LYS A 3 -8.47 -40.55 -20.49
N LEU A 4 -7.24 -40.28 -20.97
CA LEU A 4 -6.44 -39.14 -20.51
C LEU A 4 -7.24 -37.84 -20.69
N ILE A 5 -7.63 -37.22 -19.58
CA ILE A 5 -8.25 -35.89 -19.57
C ILE A 5 -7.11 -34.88 -19.59
N ARG A 6 -6.87 -34.27 -20.75
CA ARG A 6 -5.88 -33.19 -20.89
C ARG A 6 -6.49 -31.88 -20.40
N SER A 7 -6.07 -31.38 -19.24
CA SER A 7 -6.45 -30.04 -18.77
C SER A 7 -5.43 -28.99 -19.21
N TYR A 8 -5.90 -27.80 -19.55
CA TYR A 8 -5.07 -26.65 -19.91
C TYR A 8 -5.28 -25.54 -18.89
N VAL A 9 -4.23 -24.83 -18.50
CA VAL A 9 -4.30 -23.75 -17.50
C VAL A 9 -3.59 -22.49 -17.99
N CYS A 10 -4.18 -21.33 -17.72
CA CYS A 10 -3.56 -20.05 -18.03
C CYS A 10 -2.45 -19.72 -17.01
N ALA A 11 -1.20 -19.67 -17.44
CA ALA A 11 -0.04 -19.30 -16.61
C ALA A 11 -0.15 -17.88 -16.01
N ALA A 12 -0.94 -16.98 -16.61
CA ALA A 12 -1.09 -15.60 -16.13
C ALA A 12 -2.18 -15.43 -15.06
N CYS A 13 -3.24 -16.26 -15.05
CA CYS A 13 -4.37 -16.06 -14.13
C CYS A 13 -4.98 -17.34 -13.53
N GLY A 14 -4.43 -18.52 -13.86
CA GLY A 14 -4.87 -19.82 -13.35
C GLY A 14 -6.19 -20.32 -13.93
N ALA A 15 -6.78 -19.66 -14.94
CA ALA A 15 -8.02 -20.11 -15.56
C ALA A 15 -7.84 -21.45 -16.30
N ARG A 16 -8.70 -22.43 -16.02
CA ARG A 16 -8.68 -23.75 -16.67
C ARG A 16 -9.49 -23.73 -17.97
N SER A 17 -9.01 -24.47 -18.96
CA SER A 17 -9.64 -24.64 -20.27
C SER A 17 -9.64 -26.12 -20.66
N PRO A 18 -10.70 -26.62 -21.32
CA PRO A 18 -10.75 -27.99 -21.83
C PRO A 18 -9.84 -28.21 -23.05
N GLY A 19 -9.26 -27.15 -23.63
CA GLY A 19 -8.40 -27.20 -24.81
C GLY A 19 -7.35 -26.08 -24.84
N PRO A 20 -6.35 -26.18 -25.73
CA PRO A 20 -5.37 -25.11 -25.91
C PRO A 20 -6.06 -23.88 -26.49
N LEU A 21 -5.79 -22.70 -25.94
CA LEU A 21 -6.34 -21.43 -26.42
C LEU A 21 -5.21 -20.44 -26.68
N GLY A 22 -5.26 -19.77 -27.84
CA GLY A 22 -4.30 -18.70 -28.15
C GLY A 22 -4.44 -17.49 -27.23
N ARG A 23 -5.63 -17.25 -26.66
CA ARG A 23 -5.93 -16.13 -25.75
C ARG A 23 -6.77 -16.62 -24.57
N CYS A 24 -6.37 -16.27 -23.35
CA CYS A 24 -7.11 -16.62 -22.14
C CYS A 24 -8.45 -15.86 -22.08
N PRO A 25 -9.60 -16.54 -21.91
CA PRO A 25 -10.90 -15.87 -21.84
C PRO A 25 -11.11 -15.07 -20.55
N ARG A 26 -10.32 -15.34 -19.50
CA ARG A 26 -10.44 -14.65 -18.20
C ARG A 26 -9.61 -13.38 -18.12
N CYS A 27 -8.33 -13.44 -18.51
CA CYS A 27 -7.42 -12.29 -18.39
C CYS A 27 -7.01 -11.68 -19.73
N ALA A 28 -7.55 -12.17 -20.85
CA ALA A 28 -7.26 -11.70 -22.21
C ALA A 28 -5.79 -11.85 -22.67
N ALA A 29 -4.91 -12.47 -21.87
CA ALA A 29 -3.51 -12.66 -22.21
C ALA A 29 -3.30 -13.71 -23.32
N TRP A 30 -2.44 -13.40 -24.28
CA TRP A 30 -2.10 -14.27 -25.41
C TRP A 30 -0.97 -15.25 -25.07
N GLY A 31 -1.03 -16.47 -25.61
CA GLY A 31 0.03 -17.46 -25.48
C GLY A 31 0.25 -18.01 -24.06
N THR A 32 -0.67 -17.76 -23.14
CA THR A 32 -0.52 -18.12 -21.72
C THR A 32 -1.23 -19.41 -21.32
N VAL A 33 -2.02 -20.03 -22.22
CA VAL A 33 -2.78 -21.25 -21.90
C VAL A 33 -1.94 -22.46 -22.29
N GLU A 34 -1.43 -23.16 -21.27
CA GLU A 34 -0.48 -24.26 -21.41
C GLU A 34 -1.10 -25.57 -20.92
N LEU A 35 -0.58 -26.70 -21.40
CA LEU A 35 -1.03 -28.03 -20.96
C LEU A 35 -0.57 -28.26 -19.51
N GLU A 36 -1.52 -28.54 -18.61
CA GLU A 36 -1.24 -28.97 -17.24
C GLU A 36 -0.63 -30.37 -17.32
N ARG A 37 0.68 -30.50 -17.05
CA ARG A 37 1.34 -31.80 -17.02
C ARG A 37 0.96 -32.50 -15.72
N GLU A 38 0.53 -33.76 -15.80
CA GLU A 38 0.51 -34.64 -14.62
C GLU A 38 1.95 -34.75 -14.11
N THR A 39 2.23 -34.15 -12.96
CA THR A 39 3.33 -34.61 -12.13
C THR A 39 2.91 -36.01 -11.67
N ALA A 40 3.68 -37.02 -12.06
CA ALA A 40 3.55 -38.33 -11.43
C ALA A 40 3.82 -38.10 -9.95
N ALA A 41 2.78 -38.11 -9.12
CA ALA A 41 2.91 -38.02 -7.69
C ALA A 41 3.83 -39.17 -7.26
N ALA A 42 5.05 -38.84 -6.80
CA ALA A 42 5.83 -39.80 -6.06
C ALA A 42 4.94 -40.28 -4.90
N PRO A 43 4.88 -41.59 -4.60
CA PRO A 43 4.08 -42.10 -3.49
C PRO A 43 4.75 -41.68 -2.18
N GLY A 44 4.52 -40.44 -1.77
CA GLY A 44 4.71 -40.00 -0.40
C GLY A 44 3.65 -40.67 0.48
N PRO A 45 3.92 -40.87 1.78
CA PRO A 45 2.96 -41.50 2.68
C PRO A 45 1.66 -40.72 2.64
N SER A 46 0.58 -41.35 2.16
CA SER A 46 -0.76 -40.82 2.22
C SER A 46 -1.17 -40.74 3.68
N ARG A 47 -0.86 -39.63 4.34
CA ARG A 47 -1.57 -39.27 5.57
C ARG A 47 -3.00 -39.00 5.13
N GLU A 48 -3.90 -39.95 5.41
CA GLU A 48 -5.33 -39.69 5.42
C GLU A 48 -5.56 -38.47 6.31
N ARG A 49 -5.73 -37.30 5.70
CA ARG A 49 -6.11 -36.09 6.41
C ARG A 49 -7.58 -36.24 6.75
N ALA A 50 -7.87 -36.83 7.90
CA ALA A 50 -9.21 -36.83 8.45
C ALA A 50 -9.70 -35.38 8.57
N LEU A 51 -10.94 -35.12 8.12
CA LEU A 51 -11.58 -33.83 8.31
C LEU A 51 -11.77 -33.60 9.81
N ARG A 52 -10.99 -32.68 10.39
CA ARG A 52 -11.18 -32.24 11.77
C ARG A 52 -12.20 -31.11 11.78
N GLN A 53 -13.41 -31.40 12.24
CA GLN A 53 -14.44 -30.40 12.49
C GLN A 53 -14.33 -29.92 13.93
N LEU A 54 -14.31 -28.61 14.13
CA LEU A 54 -14.40 -27.97 15.44
C LEU A 54 -15.67 -27.11 15.45
N VAL A 55 -16.37 -27.08 16.57
CA VAL A 55 -17.48 -26.14 16.81
C VAL A 55 -16.85 -24.79 17.13
N LEU A 56 -17.30 -23.71 16.48
CA LEU A 56 -16.68 -22.39 16.62
C LEU A 56 -16.66 -21.90 18.08
N ASP A 57 -17.70 -22.20 18.85
CA ASP A 57 -17.81 -21.83 20.27
C ASP A 57 -16.81 -22.58 21.17
N ASP A 58 -16.30 -23.73 20.70
CA ASP A 58 -15.28 -24.52 21.40
C ASP A 58 -13.85 -24.15 20.95
N VAL A 59 -13.71 -23.22 19.98
CA VAL A 59 -12.42 -22.70 19.57
C VAL A 59 -12.11 -21.49 20.45
N ASP A 60 -11.18 -21.67 21.38
CA ASP A 60 -10.62 -20.55 22.13
C ASP A 60 -10.18 -19.46 21.15
N ALA A 61 -10.68 -18.25 21.35
CA ALA A 61 -10.17 -17.09 20.64
C ALA A 61 -8.69 -16.96 21.02
N LEU A 62 -7.80 -17.46 20.16
CA LEU A 62 -6.37 -17.23 20.26
C LEU A 62 -6.21 -15.71 20.32
N ALA A 63 -5.92 -15.18 21.50
CA ALA A 63 -5.35 -13.85 21.61
C ALA A 63 -4.09 -13.91 20.76
N LEU A 64 -4.15 -13.33 19.55
CA LEU A 64 -3.02 -13.32 18.63
C LEU A 64 -1.88 -12.65 19.39
N GLU A 65 -0.90 -13.45 19.82
CA GLU A 65 0.24 -12.93 20.55
C GLU A 65 1.01 -12.05 19.57
N ARG A 66 0.95 -10.73 19.83
CA ARG A 66 1.65 -9.75 19.01
C ARG A 66 3.02 -9.49 19.59
N VAL A 67 4.02 -9.59 18.74
CA VAL A 67 5.39 -9.25 19.07
C VAL A 67 5.74 -7.94 18.37
N SER A 68 6.21 -6.94 19.13
CA SER A 68 6.67 -5.70 18.52
C SER A 68 7.79 -5.99 17.52
N SER A 69 7.77 -5.26 16.41
CA SER A 69 8.85 -5.30 15.42
C SER A 69 10.09 -4.51 15.83
N GLY A 70 10.03 -3.80 16.96
CA GLY A 70 11.06 -2.85 17.40
C GLY A 70 11.05 -1.53 16.64
N MET A 71 10.16 -1.38 15.64
CA MET A 71 9.94 -0.13 14.91
C MET A 71 8.48 0.31 15.07
N PRO A 72 8.17 1.31 15.93
CA PRO A 72 6.80 1.70 16.24
C PRO A 72 5.94 2.07 15.02
N GLU A 73 6.57 2.66 14.01
CA GLU A 73 5.89 3.06 12.77
C GLU A 73 5.54 1.85 11.89
N VAL A 74 6.35 0.79 11.94
CA VAL A 74 6.02 -0.50 11.29
C VAL A 74 4.93 -1.21 12.09
N ASP A 75 5.03 -1.23 13.42
CA ASP A 75 4.01 -1.84 14.29
C ASP A 75 2.63 -1.24 14.04
N ARG A 76 2.54 0.08 13.85
CA ARG A 76 1.30 0.76 13.44
C ARG A 76 0.70 0.13 12.18
N VAL A 77 1.50 -0.02 11.12
CA VAL A 77 1.05 -0.56 9.83
C VAL A 77 0.69 -2.05 9.95
N LEU A 78 1.39 -2.80 10.78
CA LEU A 78 1.09 -4.22 11.07
C LEU A 78 -0.20 -4.38 11.90
N GLY A 79 -0.68 -3.33 12.57
CA GLY A 79 -1.82 -3.38 13.49
C GLY A 79 -1.44 -3.78 14.92
N GLY A 80 -0.23 -3.42 15.35
CA GLY A 80 0.29 -3.62 16.71
C GLY A 80 1.54 -4.50 16.81
N GLY A 81 2.09 -4.98 15.69
CA GLY A 81 3.27 -5.84 15.65
C GLY A 81 3.08 -7.14 14.86
N TRP A 82 4.11 -7.97 14.84
CA TRP A 82 4.12 -9.28 14.20
C TRP A 82 3.15 -10.24 14.85
N VAL A 83 2.62 -11.18 14.06
CA VAL A 83 1.81 -12.28 14.54
C VAL A 83 2.59 -13.58 14.31
N ALA A 84 2.72 -14.41 15.35
CA ALA A 84 3.38 -15.71 15.24
C ALA A 84 2.66 -16.61 14.22
N GLY A 85 3.43 -17.38 13.44
CA GLY A 85 2.88 -18.26 12.40
C GLY A 85 2.15 -17.51 11.27
N SER A 86 2.48 -16.24 11.01
CA SER A 86 1.88 -15.47 9.91
C SER A 86 2.79 -15.42 8.69
N ALA A 87 2.19 -15.27 7.50
CA ALA A 87 2.92 -14.99 6.26
C ALA A 87 2.56 -13.60 5.72
N LEU A 88 3.58 -12.80 5.42
CA LEU A 88 3.48 -11.40 5.04
C LEU A 88 4.22 -11.17 3.72
N LEU A 89 3.64 -10.41 2.81
CA LEU A 89 4.28 -9.99 1.56
C LEU A 89 4.65 -8.51 1.63
N LEU A 90 5.93 -8.18 1.45
CA LEU A 90 6.40 -6.81 1.24
C LEU A 90 6.70 -6.59 -0.24
N ALA A 91 5.85 -5.80 -0.88
CA ALA A 91 5.97 -5.40 -2.27
C ALA A 91 6.62 -4.02 -2.42
N GLY A 92 7.18 -3.73 -3.58
CA GLY A 92 7.67 -2.39 -3.91
C GLY A 92 8.65 -2.40 -5.06
N GLU A 93 8.92 -1.21 -5.61
CA GLU A 93 9.87 -1.03 -6.70
C GLU A 93 11.30 -1.45 -6.28
N PRO A 94 12.14 -1.95 -7.21
CA PRO A 94 13.56 -2.15 -6.95
C PRO A 94 14.21 -0.86 -6.42
N GLY A 95 15.07 -0.97 -5.40
CA GLY A 95 15.78 0.18 -4.82
C GLY A 95 14.97 1.06 -3.85
N VAL A 96 13.68 0.80 -3.63
CA VAL A 96 12.85 1.60 -2.69
C VAL A 96 13.27 1.41 -1.22
N GLY A 97 14.02 0.35 -0.90
CA GLY A 97 14.53 0.11 0.46
C GLY A 97 13.91 -1.09 1.19
N LYS A 98 13.30 -2.05 0.48
CA LYS A 98 12.69 -3.25 1.07
C LYS A 98 13.68 -4.07 1.90
N SER A 99 14.82 -4.45 1.31
CA SER A 99 15.88 -5.20 1.99
C SER A 99 16.49 -4.42 3.16
N THR A 100 16.58 -3.09 3.04
CA THR A 100 17.01 -2.21 4.13
C THR A 100 16.04 -2.28 5.32
N LEU A 101 14.74 -2.11 5.07
CA LEU A 101 13.69 -2.23 6.10
C LEU A 101 13.75 -3.60 6.78
N LEU A 102 13.81 -4.66 5.99
CA LEU A 102 13.78 -6.03 6.52
C LEU A 102 15.04 -6.40 7.32
N LEU A 103 16.22 -5.90 6.93
CA LEU A 103 17.43 -6.06 7.74
C LEU A 103 17.34 -5.32 9.08
N GLN A 104 16.80 -4.10 9.11
CA GLN A 104 16.58 -3.36 10.37
C GLN A 104 15.57 -4.08 11.28
N LEU A 105 14.51 -4.66 10.71
CA LEU A 105 13.52 -5.43 11.47
C LEU A 105 14.11 -6.76 11.99
N ALA A 106 14.94 -7.43 11.20
CA ALA A 106 15.67 -8.62 11.64
C ALA A 106 16.63 -8.28 12.78
N ASP A 107 17.37 -7.17 12.66
CA ASP A 107 18.26 -6.68 13.71
C ASP A 107 17.50 -6.41 15.02
N ALA A 108 16.39 -5.67 14.93
CA ALA A 108 15.55 -5.39 16.09
C ALA A 108 15.00 -6.65 16.75
N ALA A 109 14.55 -7.63 15.96
CA ALA A 109 14.11 -8.93 16.47
C ALA A 109 15.25 -9.68 17.18
N ALA A 110 16.43 -9.74 16.56
CA ALA A 110 17.59 -10.42 17.14
C ALA A 110 18.08 -9.75 18.44
N LEU A 111 18.06 -8.42 18.50
CA LEU A 111 18.37 -7.66 19.72
C LEU A 111 17.34 -7.88 20.84
N ALA A 112 16.09 -8.17 20.48
CA ALA A 112 15.04 -8.59 21.42
C ALA A 112 15.16 -10.08 21.83
N GLY A 113 16.24 -10.77 21.46
CA GLY A 113 16.50 -12.16 21.81
C GLY A 113 15.77 -13.19 20.93
N ARG A 114 15.19 -12.76 19.80
CA ARG A 114 14.49 -13.64 18.86
C ARG A 114 15.46 -14.28 17.87
N THR A 115 15.14 -15.49 17.45
CA THR A 115 15.89 -16.20 16.41
C THR A 115 15.43 -15.75 15.03
N THR A 116 16.37 -15.36 14.17
CA THR A 116 16.06 -14.80 12.84
C THR A 116 16.79 -15.55 11.74
N LEU A 117 16.11 -15.82 10.63
CA LEU A 117 16.69 -16.37 9.40
C LEU A 117 16.48 -15.40 8.23
N TYR A 118 17.57 -14.93 7.63
CA TYR A 118 17.55 -14.14 6.40
C TYR A 118 17.98 -14.99 5.20
N VAL A 119 17.05 -15.26 4.29
CA VAL A 119 17.30 -15.98 3.05
C VAL A 119 17.56 -14.96 1.94
N ALA A 120 18.82 -14.82 1.54
CA ALA A 120 19.25 -13.92 0.48
C ALA A 120 19.32 -14.69 -0.85
N GLY A 121 18.32 -14.50 -1.69
CA GLY A 121 18.26 -15.11 -3.02
C GLY A 121 19.10 -14.37 -4.06
N GLU A 122 18.96 -13.04 -4.11
CA GLU A 122 19.61 -12.21 -5.14
C GLU A 122 21.07 -11.88 -4.79
N GLU A 123 21.38 -11.77 -3.50
CA GLU A 123 22.66 -11.28 -3.00
C GLU A 123 23.47 -12.37 -2.26
N SER A 124 24.79 -12.26 -2.31
CA SER A 124 25.65 -13.13 -1.50
C SER A 124 25.62 -12.75 -0.02
N PRO A 125 25.85 -13.70 0.91
CA PRO A 125 25.95 -13.39 2.33
C PRO A 125 27.00 -12.31 2.66
N GLY A 126 28.09 -12.22 1.88
CA GLY A 126 29.09 -11.17 2.01
C GLY A 126 28.55 -9.77 1.68
N GLN A 127 27.71 -9.65 0.64
CA GLN A 127 27.04 -8.38 0.29
C GLN A 127 26.02 -7.99 1.35
N VAL A 128 25.25 -8.94 1.86
CA VAL A 128 24.32 -8.71 2.98
C VAL A 128 25.08 -8.22 4.21
N LYS A 129 26.22 -8.84 4.55
CA LYS A 129 27.08 -8.42 5.67
C LYS A 129 27.59 -6.99 5.49
N LEU A 130 28.03 -6.60 4.28
CA LEU A 130 28.46 -5.23 4.02
C LEU A 130 27.33 -4.22 4.22
N ARG A 131 26.11 -4.53 3.76
CA ARG A 131 24.94 -3.68 3.99
C ARG A 131 24.57 -3.61 5.47
N ALA A 132 24.51 -4.74 6.15
CA ALA A 132 24.26 -4.83 7.58
C ALA A 132 25.24 -3.98 8.39
N GLY A 133 26.54 -4.03 8.03
CA GLY A 133 27.57 -3.19 8.65
C GLY A 133 27.34 -1.68 8.46
N ARG A 134 26.85 -1.25 7.28
CA ARG A 134 26.50 0.17 7.03
C ARG A 134 25.27 0.62 7.82
N LEU A 135 24.29 -0.28 7.97
CA LEU A 135 23.07 -0.03 8.73
C LEU A 135 23.28 -0.10 10.26
N GLY A 136 24.46 -0.53 10.71
CA GLY A 136 24.75 -0.67 12.14
C GLY A 136 24.07 -1.88 12.79
N VAL A 137 23.74 -2.91 12.01
CA VAL A 137 23.14 -4.15 12.52
C VAL A 137 24.07 -4.78 13.57
N ALA A 138 23.54 -4.98 14.77
CA ALA A 138 24.26 -5.49 15.94
C ALA A 138 23.79 -6.89 16.38
N GLY A 139 22.59 -7.29 15.96
CA GLY A 139 21.98 -8.58 16.22
C GLY A 139 22.68 -9.73 15.52
N ARG A 140 22.55 -10.93 16.10
CA ARG A 140 23.08 -12.18 15.52
C ARG A 140 22.09 -12.78 14.54
N LEU A 141 22.21 -12.39 13.27
CA LEU A 141 21.34 -12.86 12.19
C LEU A 141 21.88 -14.15 11.55
N ALA A 142 21.07 -15.20 11.46
CA ALA A 142 21.39 -16.34 10.59
C ALA A 142 21.10 -15.95 9.14
N VAL A 143 22.02 -16.27 8.22
CA VAL A 143 21.89 -15.94 6.79
C VAL A 143 22.15 -17.18 5.95
N THR A 144 21.31 -17.42 4.94
CA THR A 144 21.51 -18.47 3.95
C THR A 144 21.24 -17.96 2.54
N ARG A 145 21.75 -18.68 1.54
CA ARG A 145 21.50 -18.45 0.12
C ARG A 145 20.73 -19.61 -0.53
N GLU A 146 20.01 -20.37 0.30
CA GLU A 146 19.20 -21.48 -0.19
C GLU A 146 18.06 -20.95 -1.07
N THR A 147 17.88 -21.57 -2.23
CA THR A 147 16.85 -21.21 -3.22
C THR A 147 15.76 -22.26 -3.35
N ASP A 148 16.01 -23.50 -2.91
CA ASP A 148 15.00 -24.55 -2.93
C ASP A 148 13.95 -24.34 -1.82
N ALA A 149 12.72 -24.11 -2.24
CA ALA A 149 11.60 -23.88 -1.34
C ALA A 149 11.29 -25.11 -0.46
N ALA A 150 11.56 -26.33 -0.94
CA ALA A 150 11.34 -27.54 -0.14
C ALA A 150 12.35 -27.65 1.00
N THR A 151 13.64 -27.41 0.71
CA THR A 151 14.71 -27.34 1.70
C THR A 151 14.46 -26.25 2.74
N LEU A 152 14.07 -25.04 2.31
CA LEU A 152 13.69 -23.96 3.21
C LEU A 152 12.50 -24.35 4.10
N ALA A 153 11.44 -24.93 3.54
CA ALA A 153 10.27 -25.37 4.28
C ALA A 153 10.61 -26.45 5.33
N ALA A 154 11.49 -27.39 5.00
CA ALA A 154 11.99 -28.38 5.95
C ALA A 154 12.78 -27.72 7.09
N HIS A 155 13.64 -26.75 6.77
CA HIS A 155 14.39 -26.00 7.76
C HIS A 155 13.48 -25.18 8.68
N LEU A 156 12.46 -24.49 8.15
CA LEU A 156 11.50 -23.74 8.98
C LEU A 156 10.80 -24.64 9.99
N ARG A 157 10.38 -25.85 9.60
CA ARG A 157 9.74 -26.81 10.54
C ARG A 157 10.70 -27.34 11.61
N ALA A 158 11.97 -27.52 11.26
CA ALA A 158 12.95 -28.12 12.16
C ALA A 158 13.57 -27.11 13.12
N ALA A 159 13.96 -25.94 12.60
CA ALA A 159 14.64 -24.90 13.36
C ALA A 159 13.67 -23.90 14.01
N ALA A 160 12.45 -23.78 13.46
CA ALA A 160 11.38 -22.91 13.95
C ALA A 160 11.86 -21.50 14.39
N PRO A 161 12.54 -20.75 13.50
CA PRO A 161 12.96 -19.39 13.85
C PRO A 161 11.74 -18.52 14.17
N ASP A 162 11.88 -17.55 15.07
CA ASP A 162 10.80 -16.61 15.39
C ASP A 162 10.44 -15.76 14.15
N LEU A 163 11.46 -15.32 13.38
CA LEU A 163 11.30 -14.51 12.17
C LEU A 163 12.12 -15.09 11.00
N ALA A 164 11.47 -15.36 9.88
CA ALA A 164 12.11 -15.73 8.63
C ALA A 164 11.83 -14.70 7.54
N ILE A 165 12.87 -14.27 6.84
CA ILE A 165 12.81 -13.27 5.77
C ILE A 165 13.33 -13.91 4.48
N VAL A 166 12.60 -13.76 3.38
CA VAL A 166 13.00 -14.24 2.05
C VAL A 166 13.11 -13.08 1.07
N ASP A 167 14.34 -12.79 0.65
CA ASP A 167 14.71 -11.69 -0.24
C ASP A 167 15.40 -12.19 -1.52
N SER A 168 14.70 -12.51 -2.60
CA SER A 168 13.27 -12.31 -2.86
C SER A 168 12.59 -13.60 -3.30
N ILE A 169 11.25 -13.63 -3.26
CA ILE A 169 10.48 -14.82 -3.61
C ILE A 169 10.67 -15.25 -5.08
N GLN A 170 11.06 -14.33 -5.96
CA GLN A 170 11.34 -14.61 -7.37
C GLN A 170 12.54 -15.54 -7.57
N THR A 171 13.40 -15.65 -6.57
CA THR A 171 14.60 -16.49 -6.62
C THR A 171 14.35 -17.93 -6.20
N LEU A 172 13.17 -18.21 -5.63
CA LEU A 172 12.85 -19.54 -5.14
C LEU A 172 12.54 -20.51 -6.27
N THR A 173 13.07 -21.71 -6.15
CA THR A 173 12.75 -22.85 -6.99
C THR A 173 11.85 -23.81 -6.25
N SER A 174 10.80 -24.31 -6.90
CA SER A 174 10.09 -25.52 -6.49
C SER A 174 10.48 -26.68 -7.42
N GLU A 175 10.36 -27.92 -6.95
CA GLU A 175 10.77 -29.15 -7.66
C GLU A 175 10.05 -29.39 -9.00
N ASP A 176 9.08 -28.54 -9.38
CA ASP A 176 8.33 -28.65 -10.63
C ASP A 176 9.03 -27.89 -11.76
N GLY A 177 9.16 -28.54 -12.93
CA GLY A 177 9.84 -28.08 -14.15
C GLY A 177 9.25 -26.83 -14.84
N ALA A 178 8.65 -25.92 -14.09
CA ALA A 178 8.38 -24.56 -14.50
C ALA A 178 9.69 -23.77 -14.61
N ALA A 179 9.75 -22.83 -15.56
CA ALA A 179 10.91 -21.96 -15.68
C ALA A 179 11.13 -21.15 -14.38
N PRO A 180 12.38 -21.04 -13.89
CA PRO A 180 12.74 -20.20 -12.75
C PRO A 180 12.10 -18.80 -12.83
N GLY A 181 11.41 -18.38 -11.78
CA GLY A 181 10.74 -17.08 -11.69
C GLY A 181 9.36 -17.00 -12.36
N SER A 182 8.81 -18.12 -12.85
CA SER A 182 7.45 -18.14 -13.39
C SER A 182 6.38 -17.87 -12.30
N PRO A 183 5.25 -17.23 -12.63
CA PRO A 183 4.21 -16.93 -11.64
C PRO A 183 3.64 -18.16 -10.91
N SER A 184 3.58 -19.31 -11.57
CA SER A 184 3.13 -20.57 -10.95
C SER A 184 4.14 -21.07 -9.91
N GLN A 185 5.42 -21.11 -10.26
CA GLN A 185 6.47 -21.52 -9.33
C GLN A 185 6.51 -20.62 -8.08
N VAL A 186 6.44 -19.31 -8.27
CA VAL A 186 6.43 -18.35 -7.16
C VAL A 186 5.22 -18.59 -6.25
N ARG A 187 4.03 -18.83 -6.80
CA ARG A 187 2.84 -19.16 -6.01
C ARG A 187 3.03 -20.45 -5.21
N ASP A 188 3.53 -21.50 -5.85
CA ASP A 188 3.61 -22.82 -5.25
C ASP A 188 4.68 -22.83 -4.13
N ALA A 189 5.82 -22.16 -4.35
CA ALA A 189 6.82 -21.89 -3.32
C ALA A 189 6.25 -21.04 -2.16
N THR A 190 5.48 -19.98 -2.46
CA THR A 190 4.78 -19.16 -1.43
C THR A 190 3.91 -20.05 -0.55
N ALA A 191 3.07 -20.90 -1.17
CA ALA A 191 2.12 -21.74 -0.46
C ALA A 191 2.85 -22.75 0.45
N LEU A 192 3.92 -23.37 -0.06
CA LEU A 192 4.73 -24.31 0.69
C LEU A 192 5.38 -23.66 1.92
N LEU A 193 6.03 -22.50 1.75
CA LEU A 193 6.66 -21.77 2.85
C LEU A 193 5.65 -21.22 3.85
N THR A 194 4.50 -20.71 3.38
CA THR A 194 3.42 -20.21 4.24
C THR A 194 2.88 -21.31 5.14
N LEU A 195 2.68 -22.52 4.60
CA LEU A 195 2.25 -23.67 5.38
C LEU A 195 3.31 -24.06 6.42
N ALA A 196 4.58 -24.15 6.01
CA ALA A 196 5.67 -24.51 6.93
C ALA A 196 5.84 -23.49 8.06
N ALA A 197 5.73 -22.19 7.76
CA ALA A 197 5.80 -21.12 8.75
C ALA A 197 4.65 -21.19 9.77
N LYS A 198 3.42 -21.45 9.29
CA LYS A 198 2.24 -21.66 10.14
C LYS A 198 2.40 -22.86 11.07
N GLU A 199 2.90 -23.98 10.54
CA GLU A 199 3.15 -25.19 11.32
C GLU A 199 4.25 -25.00 12.38
N ALA A 200 5.26 -24.18 12.09
CA ALA A 200 6.38 -23.89 12.97
C ALA A 200 6.13 -22.75 13.97
N GLY A 201 5.08 -21.95 13.77
CA GLY A 201 4.87 -20.71 14.53
C GLY A 201 5.79 -19.54 14.11
N THR A 202 6.54 -19.68 13.02
CA THR A 202 7.43 -18.66 12.48
C THR A 202 6.66 -17.51 11.81
N THR A 203 7.03 -16.26 12.09
CA THR A 203 6.61 -15.12 11.27
C THR A 203 7.44 -15.10 9.98
N LEU A 204 6.81 -15.26 8.82
CA LEU A 204 7.43 -15.28 7.50
C LEU A 204 7.19 -13.96 6.77
N VAL A 205 8.25 -13.29 6.33
CA VAL A 205 8.20 -12.10 5.47
C VAL A 205 8.82 -12.40 4.12
N LEU A 206 8.03 -12.26 3.06
CA LEU A 206 8.42 -12.50 1.68
C LEU A 206 8.58 -11.17 0.96
N ILE A 207 9.70 -10.96 0.27
CA ILE A 207 9.86 -9.81 -0.64
C ILE A 207 9.36 -10.17 -2.03
N GLY A 208 8.53 -9.29 -2.58
CA GLY A 208 8.10 -9.34 -3.98
C GLY A 208 8.48 -8.07 -4.74
N HIS A 209 9.14 -8.20 -5.89
CA HIS A 209 9.41 -7.08 -6.80
C HIS A 209 8.21 -6.70 -7.66
N VAL A 210 7.88 -5.41 -7.71
CA VAL A 210 6.92 -4.84 -8.68
C VAL A 210 7.62 -4.69 -10.04
N THR A 211 7.03 -5.20 -11.12
CA THR A 211 7.55 -4.98 -12.49
C THR A 211 7.17 -3.59 -13.00
N LYS A 212 7.87 -3.09 -14.03
CA LYS A 212 7.68 -1.74 -14.62
C LYS A 212 6.24 -1.40 -15.08
N GLN A 213 5.32 -2.37 -15.12
CA GLN A 213 3.91 -2.17 -15.47
C GLN A 213 2.99 -2.04 -14.23
N GLY A 214 3.52 -1.85 -13.03
CA GLY A 214 2.73 -1.73 -11.80
C GLY A 214 2.09 -3.04 -11.33
N SER A 215 2.28 -4.14 -12.08
CA SER A 215 2.06 -5.49 -11.62
C SER A 215 3.37 -6.02 -11.02
N ILE A 216 3.36 -6.42 -9.74
CA ILE A 216 4.24 -7.50 -9.26
C ILE A 216 4.18 -8.63 -10.30
N ALA A 217 5.26 -9.34 -10.56
CA ALA A 217 5.11 -10.60 -11.29
C ALA A 217 4.26 -11.53 -10.40
N GLY A 218 2.95 -11.62 -10.66
CA GLY A 218 2.00 -12.43 -9.87
C GLY A 218 1.50 -11.85 -8.53
N PRO A 219 1.20 -10.53 -8.38
CA PRO A 219 0.76 -9.94 -7.11
C PRO A 219 -0.51 -10.60 -6.62
N LYS A 220 -1.54 -10.61 -7.49
CA LYS A 220 -2.85 -11.18 -7.20
C LYS A 220 -2.77 -12.67 -6.89
N VAL A 221 -1.78 -13.38 -7.43
CA VAL A 221 -1.65 -14.82 -7.22
C VAL A 221 -1.09 -15.11 -5.83
N ILE A 222 -0.14 -14.29 -5.35
CA ILE A 222 0.50 -14.44 -4.03
C ILE A 222 -0.33 -13.76 -2.93
N GLU A 223 -0.95 -12.62 -3.22
CA GLU A 223 -1.75 -11.81 -2.29
C GLU A 223 -2.89 -12.61 -1.67
N HIS A 224 -3.46 -13.59 -2.37
CA HIS A 224 -4.48 -14.48 -1.81
C HIS A 224 -3.92 -15.54 -0.87
N VAL A 225 -2.66 -15.94 -1.04
CA VAL A 225 -1.98 -17.01 -0.27
C VAL A 225 -1.50 -16.50 1.08
N VAL A 226 -0.97 -15.28 1.13
CA VAL A 226 -0.44 -14.67 2.36
C VAL A 226 -1.54 -14.08 3.26
N ASP A 227 -1.22 -13.86 4.52
CA ASP A 227 -2.15 -13.32 5.50
C ASP A 227 -2.24 -11.79 5.42
N ALA A 228 -1.13 -11.12 5.13
CA ALA A 228 -1.10 -9.68 4.88
C ALA A 228 -0.15 -9.30 3.74
N THR A 229 -0.46 -8.18 3.08
CA THR A 229 0.30 -7.60 1.98
C THR A 229 0.53 -6.13 2.26
N PHE A 230 1.79 -5.73 2.17
CA PHE A 230 2.25 -4.37 2.34
C PHE A 230 2.99 -3.90 1.09
N ALA A 231 2.98 -2.60 0.82
CA ALA A 231 3.75 -1.97 -0.24
C ALA A 231 4.66 -0.90 0.35
N LEU A 232 5.93 -0.90 -0.04
CA LEU A 232 6.87 0.19 0.21
C LEU A 232 7.02 1.00 -1.07
N GLU A 233 6.57 2.25 -1.04
CA GLU A 233 6.51 3.15 -2.19
C GLU A 233 7.40 4.37 -1.94
N SER A 234 7.94 4.96 -3.01
CA SER A 234 8.66 6.23 -2.92
C SER A 234 7.70 7.39 -3.20
N ALA A 235 7.68 8.38 -2.31
CA ALA A 235 6.73 9.49 -2.33
C ALA A 235 7.45 10.75 -1.84
N ALA A 236 7.73 11.71 -2.75
CA ALA A 236 8.48 12.95 -2.48
C ALA A 236 9.75 12.76 -1.63
N GLY A 237 10.64 11.88 -2.09
CA GLY A 237 11.88 11.57 -1.37
C GLY A 237 11.70 10.67 -0.14
N LEU A 238 10.50 10.57 0.42
CA LEU A 238 10.14 9.68 1.52
C LEU A 238 9.84 8.25 1.04
N ARG A 239 9.71 7.34 1.98
CA ARG A 239 9.32 5.94 1.80
C ARG A 239 8.05 5.68 2.60
N VAL A 240 7.00 5.30 1.91
CA VAL A 240 5.68 5.08 2.50
C VAL A 240 5.40 3.59 2.52
N LEU A 241 5.35 3.01 3.71
CA LEU A 241 4.91 1.65 3.93
C LEU A 241 3.40 1.64 4.09
N ARG A 242 2.70 0.87 3.27
CA ARG A 242 1.24 0.87 3.19
C ARG A 242 0.69 -0.53 3.35
N SER A 243 -0.36 -0.68 4.17
CA SER A 243 -1.13 -1.93 4.21
C SER A 243 -2.14 -2.00 3.08
N LEU A 244 -2.02 -3.01 2.22
CA LEU A 244 -2.98 -3.29 1.14
C LEU A 244 -4.02 -4.32 1.59
N LYS A 245 -3.55 -5.38 2.25
CA LYS A 245 -4.37 -6.44 2.85
C LYS A 245 -3.79 -6.74 4.23
N ASN A 246 -4.63 -6.83 5.25
CA ASN A 246 -4.17 -7.25 6.57
C ASN A 246 -5.28 -8.04 7.28
N ARG A 247 -5.10 -9.36 7.41
CA ARG A 247 -6.03 -10.20 8.19
C ARG A 247 -5.94 -9.95 9.70
N PHE A 248 -4.87 -9.31 10.15
CA PHE A 248 -4.58 -9.08 11.57
C PHE A 248 -4.67 -7.61 11.95
N GLY A 249 -5.18 -6.73 11.09
CA GLY A 249 -5.17 -5.30 11.37
C GLY A 249 -5.94 -4.51 10.31
N PRO A 250 -6.01 -3.19 10.46
CA PRO A 250 -6.63 -2.32 9.47
C PRO A 250 -5.88 -2.34 8.13
N THR A 251 -6.62 -2.24 7.04
CA THR A 251 -6.08 -1.95 5.70
C THR A 251 -6.00 -0.44 5.49
N GLY A 252 -5.12 -0.01 4.58
CA GLY A 252 -4.94 1.41 4.24
C GLY A 252 -4.06 2.18 5.22
N GLU A 253 -3.68 1.60 6.37
CA GLU A 253 -2.70 2.23 7.27
C GLU A 253 -1.37 2.49 6.55
N VAL A 254 -0.75 3.60 6.92
CA VAL A 254 0.53 4.04 6.37
C VAL A 254 1.54 4.36 7.45
N GLY A 255 2.79 4.02 7.18
CA GLY A 255 3.97 4.40 7.95
C GLY A 255 4.92 5.16 7.04
N VAL A 256 5.50 6.26 7.52
CA VAL A 256 6.31 7.16 6.69
C VAL A 256 7.74 7.19 7.21
N PHE A 257 8.68 7.01 6.29
CA PHE A 257 10.10 6.91 6.58
C PHE A 257 10.91 7.82 5.66
N GLU A 258 12.06 8.28 6.14
CA GLU A 258 13.10 8.90 5.32
C GLU A 258 14.27 7.93 5.15
N MET A 259 14.94 7.99 3.99
CA MET A 259 16.14 7.20 3.75
C MET A 259 17.37 7.99 4.22
N ALA A 260 17.89 7.63 5.38
CA ALA A 260 19.13 8.17 5.93
C ALA A 260 20.34 7.27 5.60
N THR A 261 21.54 7.73 5.94
CA THR A 261 22.77 6.93 5.82
C THR A 261 22.75 5.67 6.70
N THR A 262 22.02 5.73 7.81
CA THR A 262 21.83 4.63 8.77
C THR A 262 20.67 3.70 8.40
N GLY A 263 19.96 3.94 7.28
CA GLY A 263 18.81 3.16 6.85
C GLY A 263 17.50 3.96 6.87
N LEU A 264 16.38 3.26 7.02
CA LEU A 264 15.07 3.89 7.09
C LEU A 264 14.80 4.39 8.51
N VAL A 265 14.49 5.68 8.62
CA VAL A 265 14.17 6.37 9.87
C VAL A 265 12.72 6.82 9.81
N ALA A 266 11.96 6.56 10.88
CA ALA A 266 10.54 6.94 10.92
C ALA A 266 10.38 8.46 11.02
N VAL A 267 9.46 9.00 10.23
CA VAL A 267 9.14 10.44 10.22
C VAL A 267 8.14 10.74 11.33
N ALA A 268 8.54 11.58 12.29
CA ALA A 268 7.73 11.89 13.48
C ALA A 268 6.42 12.67 13.15
N ASN A 269 6.49 13.59 12.18
CA ASN A 269 5.34 14.35 11.68
C ASN A 269 5.29 14.25 10.14
N PRO A 270 4.59 13.24 9.58
CA PRO A 270 4.53 13.08 8.14
C PRO A 270 3.81 14.22 7.43
N SER A 271 2.78 14.80 8.05
CA SER A 271 2.04 15.93 7.50
C SER A 271 2.97 17.13 7.25
N ALA A 272 3.81 17.46 8.23
CA ALA A 272 4.84 18.50 8.05
C ALA A 272 5.85 18.12 6.97
N ALA A 273 6.28 16.86 6.90
CA ALA A 273 7.23 16.41 5.89
C ALA A 273 6.67 16.48 4.45
N PHE A 274 5.39 16.14 4.24
CA PHE A 274 4.74 16.25 2.92
C PHE A 274 4.50 17.70 2.50
N LEU A 275 4.38 18.62 3.46
CA LEU A 275 4.17 20.05 3.21
C LEU A 275 5.46 20.88 3.19
N ALA A 276 6.62 20.28 3.48
CA ALA A 276 7.88 21.00 3.68
C ALA A 276 8.33 21.83 2.46
N GLU A 277 8.03 21.36 1.25
CA GLU A 277 8.38 22.05 -0.01
C GLU A 277 7.21 22.84 -0.61
N ARG A 278 6.09 22.96 0.11
CA ARG A 278 4.89 23.67 -0.39
C ARG A 278 5.21 25.15 -0.62
N PRO A 279 4.91 25.71 -1.81
CA PRO A 279 5.05 27.13 -2.04
C PRO A 279 3.95 27.93 -1.30
N LEU A 280 4.35 29.02 -0.64
CA LEU A 280 3.42 29.92 0.06
C LEU A 280 2.89 31.01 -0.88
N GLY A 281 1.63 31.38 -0.73
CA GLY A 281 1.01 32.46 -1.51
C GLY A 281 0.87 32.19 -3.02
N VAL A 282 0.96 30.93 -3.46
CA VAL A 282 0.85 30.55 -4.88
C VAL A 282 -0.57 30.08 -5.22
N PRO A 283 -1.21 30.63 -6.26
CA PRO A 283 -2.50 30.15 -6.74
C PRO A 283 -2.46 28.68 -7.17
N GLY A 284 -3.53 27.96 -6.88
CA GLY A 284 -3.66 26.55 -7.21
C GLY A 284 -3.07 25.59 -6.19
N SER A 285 -2.44 26.06 -5.09
CA SER A 285 -1.93 25.22 -4.01
C SER A 285 -2.84 25.25 -2.77
N VAL A 286 -3.40 24.10 -2.40
CA VAL A 286 -4.34 23.98 -1.27
C VAL A 286 -3.98 22.80 -0.38
N VAL A 287 -4.04 22.99 0.93
CA VAL A 287 -3.81 21.92 1.89
C VAL A 287 -5.09 21.14 2.14
N ALA A 288 -5.04 19.84 1.87
CA ALA A 288 -6.11 18.88 2.08
C ALA A 288 -5.85 18.08 3.36
N ALA A 289 -6.81 18.04 4.27
CA ALA A 289 -6.78 17.12 5.40
C ALA A 289 -7.45 15.82 4.98
N VAL A 290 -6.66 14.80 4.64
CA VAL A 290 -7.13 13.51 4.07
C VAL A 290 -6.99 12.37 5.08
N LEU A 291 -7.76 11.29 4.88
CA LEU A 291 -7.56 10.02 5.56
C LEU A 291 -6.89 9.03 4.62
N GLU A 292 -5.80 8.44 5.10
CA GLU A 292 -5.16 7.30 4.48
C GLU A 292 -5.30 6.09 5.43
N GLY A 293 -6.24 5.19 5.14
CA GLY A 293 -6.71 4.22 6.12
C GLY A 293 -7.44 4.93 7.27
N GLN A 294 -6.93 4.80 8.50
CA GLN A 294 -7.43 5.57 9.66
C GLN A 294 -6.50 6.70 10.08
N ARG A 295 -5.40 6.92 9.35
CA ARG A 295 -4.44 7.99 9.64
C ARG A 295 -4.86 9.27 8.94
N ALA A 296 -5.05 10.34 9.72
CA ALA A 296 -5.17 11.68 9.17
C ALA A 296 -3.79 12.16 8.72
N LEU A 297 -3.73 12.72 7.51
CA LEU A 297 -2.53 13.31 6.91
C LEU A 297 -2.92 14.61 6.23
N LEU A 298 -2.00 15.58 6.24
CA LEU A 298 -2.15 16.82 5.48
C LEU A 298 -1.26 16.71 4.25
N VAL A 299 -1.87 16.95 3.09
CA VAL A 299 -1.21 16.85 1.79
C VAL A 299 -1.57 18.07 0.95
N GLU A 300 -0.68 18.49 0.07
CA GLU A 300 -0.96 19.58 -0.86
C GLU A 300 -1.68 19.03 -2.10
N VAL A 301 -2.84 19.60 -2.42
CA VAL A 301 -3.53 19.43 -3.70
C VAL A 301 -3.21 20.65 -4.57
N GLN A 302 -2.65 20.37 -5.73
CA GLN A 302 -2.24 21.35 -6.71
C GLN A 302 -3.18 21.32 -7.90
N ALA A 303 -3.53 22.50 -8.41
CA ALA A 303 -4.20 22.67 -9.67
C ALA A 303 -3.51 23.75 -10.51
N LEU A 304 -3.46 23.53 -11.82
CA LEU A 304 -3.03 24.50 -12.80
C LEU A 304 -4.06 24.53 -13.92
N ALA A 305 -4.58 25.72 -14.23
CA ALA A 305 -5.49 25.94 -15.33
C ALA A 305 -4.84 26.85 -16.36
N SER A 306 -4.85 26.46 -17.63
CA SER A 306 -4.30 27.25 -18.73
C SER A 306 -5.19 27.17 -19.96
N LYS A 307 -5.16 28.17 -20.83
CA LYS A 307 -5.93 28.14 -22.08
C LYS A 307 -5.50 26.95 -22.94
N SER A 308 -6.45 26.13 -23.33
CA SER A 308 -6.21 25.00 -24.22
C SER A 308 -5.91 25.51 -25.63
N PRO A 309 -4.80 25.08 -26.26
CA PRO A 309 -4.56 25.32 -27.68
C PRO A 309 -5.37 24.35 -28.57
N TYR A 310 -6.07 23.38 -27.98
CA TYR A 310 -6.82 22.34 -28.66
C TYR A 310 -8.34 22.55 -28.55
N ALA A 311 -9.08 22.00 -29.52
CA ALA A 311 -10.55 22.03 -29.51
C ALA A 311 -11.18 21.24 -28.35
N SER A 312 -10.45 20.25 -27.81
CA SER A 312 -10.85 19.51 -26.61
C SER A 312 -9.79 19.70 -25.52
N PRO A 313 -10.11 20.38 -24.42
CA PRO A 313 -9.15 20.62 -23.34
C PRO A 313 -8.73 19.33 -22.65
N ARG A 314 -7.49 19.33 -22.18
CA ARG A 314 -6.86 18.23 -21.44
C ARG A 314 -7.21 18.32 -19.96
N ARG A 315 -7.48 17.16 -19.38
CA ARG A 315 -7.63 16.97 -17.94
C ARG A 315 -6.59 15.94 -17.52
N VAL A 316 -5.55 16.39 -16.84
CA VAL A 316 -4.43 15.53 -16.42
C VAL A 316 -4.47 15.44 -14.90
N VAL A 317 -4.56 14.21 -14.39
CA VAL A 317 -4.75 13.96 -12.96
C VAL A 317 -3.66 13.02 -12.47
N GLN A 318 -2.99 13.43 -11.39
CA GLN A 318 -2.01 12.62 -10.67
C GLN A 318 -2.35 12.61 -9.17
N GLY A 319 -2.35 11.43 -8.56
CA GLY A 319 -2.61 11.28 -7.12
C GLY A 319 -4.09 11.27 -6.71
N LEU A 320 -5.02 11.59 -7.60
CA LEU A 320 -6.48 11.48 -7.38
C LEU A 320 -7.14 10.58 -8.43
N ASP A 321 -8.37 10.15 -8.16
CA ASP A 321 -9.20 9.47 -9.15
C ASP A 321 -9.68 10.44 -10.24
N ALA A 322 -9.39 10.13 -11.50
CA ALA A 322 -9.71 11.02 -12.62
C ALA A 322 -11.21 11.26 -12.79
N ARG A 323 -12.06 10.24 -12.54
CA ARG A 323 -13.52 10.39 -12.67
C ARG A 323 -14.07 11.31 -11.59
N ARG A 324 -13.54 11.22 -10.37
CA ARG A 324 -13.89 12.13 -9.28
C ARG A 324 -13.50 13.57 -9.62
N VAL A 325 -12.32 13.79 -10.20
CA VAL A 325 -11.93 15.11 -10.68
C VAL A 325 -12.92 15.64 -11.72
N ASP A 326 -13.28 14.84 -12.73
CA ASP A 326 -14.26 15.24 -13.74
C ASP A 326 -15.60 15.67 -13.14
N VAL A 327 -16.08 14.95 -12.12
CA VAL A 327 -17.32 15.29 -11.40
C VAL A 327 -17.19 16.63 -10.68
N VAL A 328 -16.09 16.86 -9.94
CA VAL A 328 -15.87 18.13 -9.23
C VAL A 328 -15.79 19.30 -10.20
N LEU A 329 -15.07 19.14 -11.33
CA LEU A 329 -15.01 20.17 -12.38
C LEU A 329 -16.40 20.47 -12.96
N ALA A 330 -17.23 19.45 -13.21
CA ALA A 330 -18.60 19.65 -13.69
C ALA A 330 -19.48 20.41 -12.68
N VAL A 331 -19.30 20.15 -11.38
CA VAL A 331 -20.00 20.89 -10.32
C VAL A 331 -19.55 22.36 -10.29
N LEU A 332 -18.24 22.62 -10.35
CA LEU A 332 -17.70 23.98 -10.41
C LEU A 332 -18.24 24.77 -11.62
N GLU A 333 -18.26 24.14 -12.79
CA GLU A 333 -18.77 24.77 -14.01
C GLU A 333 -20.28 25.07 -13.88
N ARG A 334 -21.10 24.09 -13.47
CA ARG A 334 -22.56 24.21 -13.51
C ARG A 334 -23.20 24.89 -12.31
N ARG A 335 -22.59 24.80 -11.13
CA ARG A 335 -23.15 25.37 -9.89
C ARG A 335 -22.48 26.70 -9.52
N LEU A 336 -21.21 26.88 -9.89
CA LEU A 336 -20.45 28.08 -9.58
C LEU A 336 -20.21 28.97 -10.81
N GLY A 337 -20.50 28.50 -12.02
CA GLY A 337 -20.33 29.29 -13.24
C GLY A 337 -18.87 29.47 -13.64
N LEU A 338 -17.98 28.58 -13.19
CA LEU A 338 -16.55 28.67 -13.48
C LEU A 338 -16.30 28.31 -14.96
N PRO A 339 -15.66 29.19 -15.76
CA PRO A 339 -15.52 28.99 -17.20
C PRO A 339 -14.38 28.00 -17.52
N LEU A 340 -14.66 26.70 -17.39
CA LEU A 340 -13.67 25.62 -17.58
C LEU A 340 -13.62 25.06 -19.02
N GLU A 341 -14.63 25.31 -19.84
CA GLU A 341 -14.78 24.73 -21.20
C GLU A 341 -13.55 24.92 -22.11
N GLY A 342 -12.81 26.01 -21.96
CA GLY A 342 -11.63 26.32 -22.78
C GLY A 342 -10.29 26.10 -22.10
N LEU A 343 -10.26 25.47 -20.92
CA LEU A 343 -9.05 25.38 -20.10
C LEU A 343 -8.54 23.94 -19.99
N ASP A 344 -7.25 23.77 -20.27
CA ASP A 344 -6.51 22.60 -19.80
C ASP A 344 -6.39 22.68 -18.27
N VAL A 345 -6.76 21.60 -17.58
CA VAL A 345 -6.68 21.50 -16.13
C VAL A 345 -5.75 20.36 -15.74
N PHE A 346 -4.71 20.70 -15.00
CA PHE A 346 -3.76 19.76 -14.43
C PHE A 346 -3.96 19.73 -12.94
N VAL A 347 -4.11 18.53 -12.37
CA VAL A 347 -4.31 18.30 -10.95
C VAL A 347 -3.25 17.32 -10.46
N ASN A 348 -2.62 17.64 -9.34
CA ASN A 348 -1.60 16.82 -8.72
C ASN A 348 -1.79 16.79 -7.20
N VAL A 349 -1.53 15.65 -6.57
CA VAL A 349 -1.31 15.58 -5.12
C VAL A 349 0.20 15.61 -4.90
N ALA A 350 0.70 16.71 -4.33
CA ALA A 350 2.11 16.79 -3.98
C ALA A 350 2.44 15.73 -2.93
N GLY A 351 3.70 15.30 -2.87
CA GLY A 351 4.07 14.13 -2.09
C GLY A 351 4.04 12.84 -2.90
N GLY A 352 3.36 12.77 -4.05
CA GLY A 352 3.25 11.53 -4.85
C GLY A 352 2.33 10.48 -4.22
N LEU A 353 1.58 10.84 -3.18
CA LEU A 353 0.57 10.00 -2.56
C LEU A 353 -0.64 9.82 -3.49
N ARG A 354 -1.27 8.66 -3.40
CA ARG A 354 -2.56 8.39 -4.03
C ARG A 354 -3.65 8.51 -2.99
N VAL A 355 -4.47 9.54 -3.12
CA VAL A 355 -5.57 9.83 -2.20
C VAL A 355 -6.86 9.30 -2.79
N THR A 356 -7.55 8.46 -2.02
CA THR A 356 -8.86 7.88 -2.41
C THR A 356 -10.03 8.42 -1.57
N ASP A 357 -9.71 9.25 -0.59
CA ASP A 357 -10.64 9.84 0.37
C ASP A 357 -11.60 10.86 -0.29
N PRO A 358 -12.94 10.68 -0.16
CA PRO A 358 -13.92 11.66 -0.63
C PRO A 358 -13.75 13.05 -0.04
N GLY A 359 -13.13 13.15 1.15
CA GLY A 359 -12.81 14.44 1.76
C GLY A 359 -11.88 15.34 0.95
N ALA A 360 -11.23 14.81 -0.10
CA ALA A 360 -10.35 15.57 -0.98
C ALA A 360 -11.09 16.42 -2.04
N ASP A 361 -12.42 16.30 -2.19
CA ASP A 361 -13.17 17.02 -3.22
C ASP A 361 -13.17 18.55 -3.00
N LEU A 362 -13.38 19.00 -1.76
CA LEU A 362 -13.36 20.42 -1.43
C LEU A 362 -11.97 21.06 -1.64
N PRO A 363 -10.86 20.48 -1.15
CA PRO A 363 -9.51 20.93 -1.48
C PRO A 363 -9.25 21.02 -2.99
N LEU A 364 -9.67 20.01 -3.75
CA LEU A 364 -9.56 20.00 -5.20
C LEU A 364 -10.34 21.17 -5.82
N ALA A 365 -11.58 21.36 -5.39
CA ALA A 365 -12.42 22.45 -5.90
C ALA A 365 -11.80 23.83 -5.62
N ALA A 366 -11.30 24.03 -4.41
CA ALA A 366 -10.60 25.26 -4.03
C ALA A 366 -9.31 25.45 -4.82
N ALA A 367 -8.51 24.39 -5.05
CA ALA A 367 -7.30 24.48 -5.87
C ALA A 367 -7.62 24.92 -7.31
N VAL A 368 -8.64 24.33 -7.93
CA VAL A 368 -9.05 24.70 -9.30
C VAL A 368 -9.57 26.13 -9.36
N VAL A 369 -10.43 26.54 -8.42
CA VAL A 369 -10.91 27.93 -8.36
C VAL A 369 -9.75 28.89 -8.13
N SER A 370 -8.83 28.56 -7.23
CA SER A 370 -7.62 29.34 -6.96
C SER A 370 -6.78 29.54 -8.23
N ALA A 371 -6.56 28.46 -9.00
CA ALA A 371 -5.79 28.49 -10.24
C ALA A 371 -6.48 29.32 -11.33
N VAL A 372 -7.81 29.17 -11.51
CA VAL A 372 -8.57 29.89 -12.55
C VAL A 372 -8.73 31.37 -12.22
N THR A 373 -8.94 31.71 -10.94
CA THR A 373 -9.14 33.10 -10.49
C THR A 373 -7.82 33.80 -10.16
N ASN A 374 -6.70 33.07 -10.17
CA ASN A 374 -5.38 33.56 -9.80
C ASN A 374 -5.35 34.17 -8.38
N ARG A 375 -6.07 33.54 -7.43
CA ARG A 375 -6.16 33.97 -6.03
C ARG A 375 -5.65 32.86 -5.12
N ALA A 376 -4.52 33.08 -4.44
CA ALA A 376 -3.98 32.11 -3.51
C ALA A 376 -4.92 31.86 -2.32
N VAL A 377 -4.95 30.62 -1.82
CA VAL A 377 -5.62 30.30 -0.55
C VAL A 377 -4.76 30.82 0.60
N PRO A 378 -5.35 31.48 1.63
CA PRO A 378 -4.60 31.95 2.77
C PRO A 378 -3.85 30.82 3.51
N ASP A 379 -2.67 31.13 4.06
CA ASP A 379 -1.90 30.16 4.82
C ASP A 379 -2.57 29.79 6.15
N GLY A 380 -2.25 28.60 6.67
CA GLY A 380 -2.87 28.07 7.89
C GLY A 380 -4.27 27.49 7.68
N TYR A 381 -4.79 27.47 6.45
CA TYR A 381 -6.04 26.82 6.09
C TYR A 381 -5.83 25.40 5.57
N ALA A 382 -6.58 24.46 6.15
CA ALA A 382 -6.76 23.12 5.60
C ALA A 382 -8.23 22.91 5.24
N LEU A 383 -8.48 22.15 4.18
CA LEU A 383 -9.84 21.90 3.69
C LEU A 383 -10.14 20.40 3.75
N VAL A 384 -11.41 20.07 3.97
CA VAL A 384 -11.93 18.71 3.80
C VAL A 384 -13.43 18.73 3.52
N GLY A 385 -13.91 17.93 2.58
CA GLY A 385 -15.34 17.79 2.32
C GLY A 385 -15.61 17.01 1.06
N GLU A 386 -16.63 16.16 1.08
CA GLU A 386 -17.16 15.49 -0.12
C GLU A 386 -18.14 16.44 -0.82
N ILE A 387 -18.03 16.57 -2.15
CA ILE A 387 -18.90 17.45 -2.94
C ILE A 387 -20.02 16.62 -3.56
N GLY A 388 -21.26 17.00 -3.26
CA GLY A 388 -22.43 16.49 -3.96
C GLY A 388 -22.67 17.20 -5.30
N LEU A 389 -23.44 16.57 -6.18
CA LEU A 389 -23.73 17.09 -7.53
C LEU A 389 -24.57 18.39 -7.53
N ALA A 390 -25.21 18.73 -6.41
CA ALA A 390 -25.90 20.00 -6.25
C ALA A 390 -24.99 21.11 -5.69
N GLY A 391 -23.72 20.82 -5.37
CA GLY A 391 -22.75 21.76 -4.80
C GLY A 391 -22.82 21.85 -3.28
N GLU A 392 -23.57 20.96 -2.64
CA GLU A 392 -23.59 20.75 -1.19
C GLU A 392 -22.34 20.02 -0.72
N LEU A 393 -21.92 20.30 0.52
CA LEU A 393 -20.85 19.57 1.19
C LEU A 393 -21.45 18.49 2.09
N ARG A 394 -21.01 17.25 1.86
CA ARG A 394 -21.46 16.08 2.61
C ARG A 394 -20.47 15.75 3.73
N GLN A 395 -20.97 15.12 4.78
CA GLN A 395 -20.16 14.75 5.95
C GLN A 395 -19.03 13.79 5.59
N VAL A 396 -17.90 13.97 6.26
CA VAL A 396 -16.70 13.15 6.09
C VAL A 396 -16.39 12.36 7.35
N ALA A 397 -15.71 11.23 7.19
CA ALA A 397 -15.30 10.40 8.32
C ALA A 397 -14.19 11.08 9.15
N GLN A 398 -14.23 10.84 10.46
CA GLN A 398 -13.18 11.20 11.44
C GLN A 398 -12.72 12.67 11.42
N LEU A 399 -13.64 13.63 11.25
CA LEU A 399 -13.31 15.05 11.18
C LEU A 399 -12.47 15.56 12.35
N GLU A 400 -12.74 15.10 13.57
CA GLU A 400 -11.96 15.48 14.75
C GLU A 400 -10.48 15.05 14.66
N ARG A 401 -10.20 13.87 14.10
CA ARG A 401 -8.82 13.41 13.89
C ARG A 401 -8.11 14.26 12.85
N ARG A 402 -8.82 14.62 11.78
CA ARG A 402 -8.32 15.52 10.73
C ARG A 402 -8.02 16.90 11.29
N ALA A 403 -8.90 17.44 12.14
CA ALA A 403 -8.70 18.73 12.80
C ALA A 403 -7.49 18.75 13.73
N ARG A 404 -7.31 17.70 14.56
CA ARG A 404 -6.14 17.58 15.42
C ARG A 404 -4.84 17.47 14.62
N GLU A 405 -4.85 16.72 13.52
CA GLU A 405 -3.67 16.63 12.66
C GLU A 405 -3.39 17.95 11.92
N ALA A 406 -4.44 18.66 11.49
CA ALA A 406 -4.29 19.98 10.86
C ALA A 406 -3.65 20.97 11.83
N GLU A 407 -4.12 21.02 13.08
CA GLU A 407 -3.53 21.83 14.15
C GLU A 407 -2.06 21.44 14.40
N ARG A 408 -1.75 20.13 14.49
CA ARG A 408 -0.39 19.63 14.67
C ARG A 408 0.54 19.95 13.50
N ALA A 409 -0.01 20.10 12.29
CA ALA A 409 0.70 20.48 11.08
C ALA A 409 0.64 21.99 10.81
N GLU A 410 0.31 22.82 11.81
CA GLU A 410 0.31 24.29 11.72
C GLU A 410 -0.76 24.87 10.77
N HIS A 411 -1.87 24.15 10.57
CA HIS A 411 -3.05 24.58 9.82
C HIS A 411 -4.27 24.64 10.75
N PRO A 412 -4.36 25.64 11.65
CA PRO A 412 -5.40 25.70 12.67
C PRO A 412 -6.80 25.96 12.09
N HIS A 413 -6.92 26.49 10.87
CA HIS A 413 -8.21 26.82 10.26
C HIS A 413 -8.68 25.68 9.35
N LEU A 414 -9.57 24.82 9.86
CA LEU A 414 -10.13 23.70 9.09
C LEU A 414 -11.50 24.07 8.52
N VAL A 415 -11.59 24.20 7.18
CA VAL A 415 -12.86 24.40 6.47
C VAL A 415 -13.47 23.04 6.15
N ALA A 416 -14.65 22.77 6.69
CA ALA A 416 -15.27 21.45 6.60
C ALA A 416 -16.81 21.47 6.67
N PRO A 417 -17.48 20.40 6.21
CA PRO A 417 -18.91 20.22 6.40
C PRO A 417 -19.28 20.14 7.89
N PRO A 418 -20.43 20.69 8.32
CA PRO A 418 -20.90 20.53 9.68
C PRO A 418 -21.15 19.06 10.01
N GLN A 419 -20.62 18.62 11.16
CA GLN A 419 -20.83 17.26 11.67
C GLN A 419 -21.90 17.26 12.76
N ARG A 420 -22.85 16.32 12.68
CA ARG A 420 -23.89 16.18 13.69
C ARG A 420 -23.28 15.64 14.99
N GLY A 421 -23.45 16.37 16.09
CA GLY A 421 -23.13 15.89 17.45
C GLY A 421 -21.65 15.87 17.83
N ALA A 422 -20.75 16.49 17.05
CA ALA A 422 -19.32 16.57 17.36
C ALA A 422 -18.87 18.04 17.44
N SER A 423 -18.21 18.42 18.53
CA SER A 423 -17.51 19.70 18.64
C SER A 423 -16.11 19.54 18.05
N VAL A 424 -15.94 19.90 16.78
CA VAL A 424 -14.61 20.11 16.21
C VAL A 424 -14.08 21.42 16.80
N GLY A 425 -12.84 21.43 17.30
CA GLY A 425 -12.27 22.52 18.11
C GLY A 425 -12.31 23.94 17.51
N PRO A 426 -11.73 24.93 18.20
CA PRO A 426 -11.97 26.36 17.95
C PRO A 426 -11.59 26.89 16.55
N GLY A 427 -10.81 26.14 15.76
CA GLY A 427 -10.43 26.50 14.40
C GLY A 427 -11.32 25.95 13.28
N HIS A 428 -12.41 25.27 13.62
CA HIS A 428 -13.33 24.69 12.64
C HIS A 428 -14.27 25.73 12.01
N ILE A 429 -14.24 25.82 10.68
CA ILE A 429 -15.12 26.68 9.88
C ILE A 429 -16.15 25.79 9.19
N ALA A 430 -17.34 25.69 9.78
CA ALA A 430 -18.41 24.83 9.31
C ALA A 430 -19.15 25.44 8.11
N VAL A 431 -19.14 24.75 6.97
CA VAL A 431 -19.74 25.21 5.70
C VAL A 431 -20.58 24.12 5.05
N THR A 432 -21.75 24.47 4.52
CA THR A 432 -22.70 23.48 3.94
C THR A 432 -22.64 23.37 2.42
N THR A 433 -21.95 24.29 1.74
CA THR A 433 -21.86 24.33 0.28
C THR A 433 -20.46 24.71 -0.15
N VAL A 434 -20.09 24.31 -1.37
CA VAL A 434 -18.80 24.69 -1.98
C VAL A 434 -18.67 26.20 -2.03
N ARG A 435 -19.74 26.92 -2.43
CA ARG A 435 -19.74 28.39 -2.48
C ARG A 435 -19.39 29.02 -1.13
N ALA A 436 -20.06 28.60 -0.05
CA ALA A 436 -19.78 29.11 1.29
C ALA A 436 -18.33 28.82 1.74
N ALA A 437 -17.79 27.66 1.35
CA ALA A 437 -16.39 27.32 1.62
C ALA A 437 -15.43 28.28 0.91
N LEU A 438 -15.64 28.58 -0.37
CA LEU A 438 -14.79 29.51 -1.12
C LEU A 438 -14.95 30.95 -0.62
N ASP A 439 -16.16 31.36 -0.24
CA ASP A 439 -16.41 32.66 0.37
C ASP A 439 -15.70 32.79 1.73
N ALA A 440 -15.57 31.72 2.50
CA ALA A 440 -14.79 31.74 3.74
C ALA A 440 -13.28 31.94 3.50
N LEU A 441 -12.75 31.49 2.35
CA LEU A 441 -11.33 31.66 2.01
C LEU A 441 -11.02 33.05 1.43
N TRP A 442 -11.96 33.63 0.69
CA TRP A 442 -11.70 34.78 -0.17
C TRP A 442 -12.69 35.94 -0.04
N GLY A 443 -13.77 35.78 0.72
CA GLY A 443 -14.85 36.75 0.87
C GLY A 443 -14.58 37.84 1.91
N GLN A 444 -13.48 37.77 2.66
CA GLN A 444 -13.06 38.81 3.60
C GLN A 444 -12.00 39.80 3.02
N ALA A 445 -11.79 39.79 1.70
CA ALA A 445 -10.82 40.65 1.02
C ALA A 445 -11.49 41.77 0.22
#